data_AF-A0AAW1TXV3-F1
#
_entry.id   AF-A0AAW1TXV3-F1
#
_cell.length_a   1.000
_cell.length_b   1.000
_cell.length_c   1.000
_cell.angle_alpha   90.00
_cell.angle_beta   90.00
_cell.angle_gamma   90.00
#
_symmetry.space_group_name_H-M   'P 1'
#
loop_
_entity.id
_entity.type
_entity.pdbx_description
1 polymer ?
#
loop_
_entity_poly.entity_id
_entity_poly.type
_entity_poly.pdbx_seq_one_letter_code
_entity_poly.pdbx_strand_id
1 'polypeptide(L)'
;MSTKNSNDHKHIKEFRLLHLDDQLALQQHFIGNMSTKNLIWRQLTNKGFMVLTSSPKLNRNRVSPSSSAVATNIGPSAVLNSNSLGRKSVERERRNNTFDDEVYVRSPNIGYRLGAGSPTTVNAPSTVKTLGLNGLKNIGNTCFMNSVIQCLSNTKLLLEYLREDAYMRDINQTNSSMKGALIKAFAEVIKELWAEDSCDRVVNTVSLKNQIQRFASRFMGYAQQDAQEFLRYLLEGLHEDVNQVKEKPKSIHVDIDDKLNDADKSSESWNRYLRMDNSRIVDIFVGQLKSTLKCTFCGHCSVTFDPFWDLSLPIPTRTGQLRLSQCLEYFTREETLDGDEKPTCSKCKERRKCTKSFAIQRFPKILVIHLKRFSPTERFRGKLNVTVDFPLEALDMSKYAAESVSSSRYNLYAVSNHSGTTYSGHYTAYCRHPYSLTWHEYNDSRVNAVSPRSVVSSEAYVLFYEQDGQRSHL
;
A
#
# COMPACT_ATOMS: atom_id res chain seq x y z
N MET A 1 56.93 31.11 -23.00
CA MET A 1 56.96 32.59 -23.18
C MET A 1 55.59 33.06 -23.61
N SER A 2 55.23 34.32 -23.35
CA SER A 2 53.83 34.78 -23.25
C SER A 2 53.36 35.63 -24.44
N THR A 3 52.09 35.49 -24.81
CA THR A 3 51.25 36.47 -25.53
C THR A 3 49.89 36.49 -24.80
N LYS A 4 49.39 37.60 -24.23
CA LYS A 4 48.78 38.78 -24.92
C LYS A 4 47.70 38.32 -25.94
N ASN A 5 46.47 38.85 -26.04
CA ASN A 5 45.76 40.04 -25.51
C ASN A 5 44.23 39.79 -25.70
N SER A 6 43.23 40.59 -25.25
CA SER A 6 43.05 41.55 -24.13
C SER A 6 41.63 42.18 -24.23
N ASN A 7 40.94 42.45 -23.11
CA ASN A 7 39.81 43.43 -22.98
C ASN A 7 38.49 43.09 -23.76
N ASP A 8 37.27 43.60 -23.44
CA ASP A 8 36.82 44.49 -22.36
C ASP A 8 35.29 44.39 -22.04
N HIS A 9 34.91 44.88 -20.85
CA HIS A 9 33.66 45.58 -20.47
C HIS A 9 32.22 45.02 -20.65
N LYS A 10 31.53 44.91 -19.48
CA LYS A 10 30.16 45.38 -19.12
C LYS A 10 28.96 45.05 -20.05
N HIS A 11 27.99 44.29 -19.52
CA HIS A 11 26.76 44.87 -18.95
C HIS A 11 25.87 43.85 -18.19
N ILE A 12 25.24 44.30 -17.11
CA ILE A 12 24.15 43.61 -16.42
C ILE A 12 22.85 43.81 -17.22
N LYS A 13 22.08 42.73 -17.45
CA LYS A 13 20.61 42.75 -17.56
C LYS A 13 20.00 41.36 -17.36
N GLU A 14 18.77 41.36 -16.86
CA GLU A 14 18.00 40.21 -16.36
C GLU A 14 17.79 39.09 -17.40
N PHE A 15 17.71 37.84 -16.93
CA PHE A 15 16.96 36.79 -17.62
C PHE A 15 15.96 36.11 -16.69
N ARG A 16 14.76 35.86 -17.22
CA ARG A 16 13.57 35.39 -16.51
C ARG A 16 13.59 33.89 -16.23
N LEU A 17 12.88 33.53 -15.17
CA LEU A 17 12.11 32.28 -14.98
C LEU A 17 11.87 31.43 -16.25
N LEU A 18 12.56 30.29 -16.33
CA LEU A 18 12.17 29.08 -17.07
C LEU A 18 12.55 27.90 -16.14
N HIS A 19 11.56 27.28 -15.49
CA HIS A 19 10.81 26.08 -15.92
C HIS A 19 11.59 24.76 -15.76
N LEU A 20 10.90 23.75 -15.23
CA LEU A 20 11.49 22.66 -14.42
C LEU A 20 11.56 21.32 -15.17
N ASP A 21 11.51 21.34 -16.51
CA ASP A 21 11.30 20.15 -17.35
C ASP A 21 12.60 19.60 -18.01
N ASP A 22 13.71 20.34 -17.98
CA ASP A 22 14.93 20.01 -18.74
C ASP A 22 15.92 19.02 -18.06
N GLN A 23 15.51 18.29 -17.02
CA GLN A 23 16.33 17.20 -16.44
C GLN A 23 15.98 15.79 -16.93
N LEU A 24 14.97 15.62 -17.81
CA LEU A 24 14.54 14.31 -18.30
C LEU A 24 15.08 13.90 -19.68
N ALA A 25 15.84 14.76 -20.38
CA ALA A 25 16.20 14.56 -21.79
C ALA A 25 17.59 13.95 -22.07
N LEU A 26 18.42 13.67 -21.05
CA LEU A 26 19.82 13.23 -21.23
C LEU A 26 20.17 11.84 -20.63
N GLN A 27 19.21 10.92 -20.60
CA GLN A 27 19.43 9.50 -20.25
C GLN A 27 18.74 8.52 -21.22
N GLN A 28 18.97 8.66 -22.54
CA GLN A 28 18.46 7.72 -23.55
C GLN A 28 19.52 7.00 -24.41
N HIS A 29 20.81 7.12 -24.07
CA HIS A 29 21.84 6.23 -24.60
C HIS A 29 22.52 5.46 -23.46
N PHE A 30 22.77 4.17 -23.68
CA PHE A 30 23.13 3.12 -22.71
C PHE A 30 22.00 2.60 -21.81
N ILE A 31 21.12 1.77 -22.38
CA ILE A 31 20.33 0.77 -21.63
C ILE A 31 20.58 -0.61 -22.26
N GLY A 32 21.53 -1.35 -21.70
CA GLY A 32 21.68 -2.79 -21.91
C GLY A 32 21.39 -3.52 -20.60
N ASN A 33 20.52 -4.53 -20.64
CA ASN A 33 20.24 -5.53 -19.59
C ASN A 33 20.26 -5.08 -18.10
N MET A 34 19.06 -4.90 -17.51
CA MET A 34 18.59 -5.69 -16.33
C MET A 34 17.27 -5.16 -15.77
N SER A 35 16.35 -6.08 -15.43
CA SER A 35 15.26 -6.05 -14.43
C SER A 35 14.34 -4.82 -14.18
N THR A 36 14.50 -3.68 -14.84
CA THR A 36 13.71 -2.45 -14.56
C THR A 36 12.34 -2.38 -15.24
N LYS A 37 12.08 -3.22 -16.24
CA LYS A 37 10.82 -3.20 -17.02
C LYS A 37 9.57 -3.51 -16.19
N ASN A 38 9.69 -4.28 -15.10
CA ASN A 38 8.55 -4.63 -14.25
C ASN A 38 8.07 -3.48 -13.36
N LEU A 39 8.95 -2.57 -12.96
CA LEU A 39 8.58 -1.47 -12.06
C LEU A 39 7.79 -0.38 -12.80
N ILE A 40 8.21 -0.02 -14.02
CA ILE A 40 7.48 0.91 -14.89
C ILE A 40 6.08 0.36 -15.19
N TRP A 41 5.96 -0.94 -15.50
CA TRP A 41 4.66 -1.59 -15.66
C TRP A 41 3.83 -1.62 -14.37
N ARG A 42 4.42 -1.93 -13.20
CA ARG A 42 3.70 -2.00 -11.92
C ARG A 42 3.18 -0.62 -11.46
N GLN A 43 3.94 0.48 -11.62
CA GLN A 43 3.42 1.83 -11.33
C GLN A 43 2.37 2.31 -12.35
N LEU A 44 2.41 1.82 -13.60
CA LEU A 44 1.41 2.15 -14.63
C LEU A 44 0.08 1.39 -14.47
N THR A 45 -0.07 0.45 -13.53
CA THR A 45 -1.36 -0.27 -13.33
C THR A 45 -2.53 0.63 -12.86
N ASN A 46 -2.27 1.87 -12.44
CA ASN A 46 -3.29 2.91 -12.22
C ASN A 46 -3.47 3.89 -13.40
N LYS A 47 -2.91 3.59 -14.58
CA LYS A 47 -3.14 4.32 -15.84
C LYS A 47 -3.35 3.32 -16.98
N GLY A 48 -4.60 3.15 -17.41
CA GLY A 48 -4.93 2.23 -18.49
C GLY A 48 -4.23 2.60 -19.80
N PHE A 49 -3.20 1.84 -20.18
CA PHE A 49 -2.62 1.85 -21.52
C PHE A 49 -2.37 0.42 -21.99
N MET A 50 -2.99 0.05 -23.11
CA MET A 50 -2.76 -1.23 -23.77
C MET A 50 -1.50 -1.17 -24.63
N VAL A 51 -0.87 -2.33 -24.82
CA VAL A 51 0.23 -2.53 -25.76
C VAL A 51 -0.22 -2.17 -27.18
N LEU A 52 0.42 -1.17 -27.80
CA LEU A 52 0.25 -0.87 -29.22
C LEU A 52 1.11 -1.81 -30.07
N THR A 53 0.50 -2.81 -30.70
CA THR A 53 1.13 -3.59 -31.77
C THR A 53 0.83 -2.95 -33.12
N SER A 54 1.76 -2.17 -33.66
CA SER A 54 1.65 -1.59 -35.01
C SER A 54 2.50 -2.36 -36.02
N SER A 55 1.85 -3.09 -36.94
CA SER A 55 2.48 -3.58 -38.17
C SER A 55 2.34 -2.53 -39.28
N PRO A 56 3.37 -2.29 -40.12
CA PRO A 56 3.38 -1.17 -41.06
C PRO A 56 2.58 -1.47 -42.33
N LYS A 57 1.88 -0.45 -42.85
CA LYS A 57 1.43 -0.38 -44.26
C LYS A 57 1.73 0.99 -44.87
N LEU A 58 1.99 0.98 -46.17
CA LEU A 58 2.63 2.07 -46.90
C LEU A 58 1.66 3.14 -47.47
N ASN A 59 2.22 4.35 -47.54
CA ASN A 59 2.14 5.35 -48.61
C ASN A 59 0.94 6.32 -48.81
N ARG A 60 1.39 7.58 -49.02
CA ARG A 60 0.95 8.61 -50.00
C ARG A 60 -0.20 9.60 -49.67
N ASN A 61 0.27 10.83 -49.46
CA ASN A 61 -0.06 12.05 -50.20
C ASN A 61 -1.35 12.86 -49.93
N ARG A 62 -1.14 13.95 -49.17
CA ARG A 62 -1.18 15.37 -49.63
C ARG A 62 -2.53 16.11 -49.65
N VAL A 63 -2.39 17.42 -49.38
CA VAL A 63 -3.30 18.56 -49.64
C VAL A 63 -4.29 18.95 -48.53
N SER A 64 -3.92 20.01 -47.81
CA SER A 64 -4.83 20.97 -47.17
C SER A 64 -5.31 22.03 -48.19
N PRO A 65 -6.44 22.71 -47.94
CA PRO A 65 -6.28 24.15 -47.66
C PRO A 65 -7.18 24.72 -46.54
N SER A 66 -6.86 25.96 -46.19
CA SER A 66 -7.43 26.85 -45.18
C SER A 66 -8.80 27.47 -45.53
N SER A 67 -9.54 27.96 -44.53
CA SER A 67 -9.80 29.42 -44.39
C SER A 67 -10.65 29.81 -43.16
N SER A 68 -10.41 31.07 -42.71
CA SER A 68 -11.21 32.00 -41.88
C SER A 68 -12.70 31.66 -41.65
N ALA A 69 -13.38 31.90 -40.52
CA ALA A 69 -13.33 32.90 -39.42
C ALA A 69 -14.70 33.61 -39.34
N VAL A 70 -15.14 33.99 -38.14
CA VAL A 70 -15.89 35.22 -37.76
C VAL A 70 -16.43 35.02 -36.34
N ALA A 71 -16.25 36.02 -35.48
CA ALA A 71 -16.84 36.08 -34.15
C ALA A 71 -17.97 37.11 -34.11
N THR A 72 -18.93 36.94 -33.21
CA THR A 72 -19.78 38.05 -32.72
C THR A 72 -20.27 37.76 -31.31
N ASN A 73 -20.00 38.69 -30.40
CA ASN A 73 -20.58 38.72 -29.05
C ASN A 73 -21.89 39.52 -29.10
N ILE A 74 -22.97 39.00 -28.51
CA ILE A 74 -24.02 39.81 -27.89
C ILE A 74 -24.53 39.11 -26.62
N GLY A 75 -24.51 39.84 -25.51
CA GLY A 75 -25.47 39.71 -24.41
C GLY A 75 -25.95 41.13 -24.05
N PRO A 76 -26.56 41.38 -22.88
CA PRO A 76 -27.10 40.46 -21.89
C PRO A 76 -28.58 40.79 -21.56
N SER A 77 -29.19 40.10 -20.59
CA SER A 77 -30.28 40.66 -19.78
C SER A 77 -30.40 39.94 -18.44
N ALA A 78 -30.59 40.72 -17.38
CA ALA A 78 -30.83 40.27 -16.02
C ALA A 78 -32.16 40.85 -15.52
N VAL A 79 -32.91 40.11 -14.71
CA VAL A 79 -33.93 40.67 -13.80
C VAL A 79 -33.91 39.90 -12.48
N LEU A 80 -34.07 40.63 -11.38
CA LEU A 80 -34.12 40.14 -10.00
C LEU A 80 -35.55 39.66 -9.65
N ASN A 81 -35.72 38.82 -8.61
CA ASN A 81 -36.20 39.38 -7.33
C ASN A 81 -36.05 38.44 -6.13
N SER A 82 -36.00 39.06 -4.95
CA SER A 82 -36.01 38.43 -3.63
C SER A 82 -37.43 38.27 -3.08
N ASN A 83 -37.60 37.41 -2.07
CA ASN A 83 -38.38 37.78 -0.87
C ASN A 83 -38.05 36.88 0.32
N SER A 84 -38.28 37.40 1.53
CA SER A 84 -37.86 36.80 2.80
C SER A 84 -38.88 37.09 3.92
N LEU A 85 -38.70 36.40 5.07
CA LEU A 85 -39.44 36.55 6.35
C LEU A 85 -40.84 35.88 6.37
N GLY A 86 -41.27 35.20 7.46
CA GLY A 86 -40.53 34.79 8.66
C GLY A 86 -41.40 34.25 9.81
N ARG A 87 -40.77 33.55 10.77
CA ARG A 87 -41.23 33.22 12.15
C ARG A 87 -42.59 32.48 12.35
N LYS A 88 -42.54 31.32 13.04
CA LYS A 88 -42.73 31.24 14.51
C LYS A 88 -42.40 29.85 15.07
N SER A 89 -42.11 29.81 16.36
CA SER A 89 -41.67 28.69 17.19
C SER A 89 -42.79 28.07 18.03
N VAL A 90 -42.73 26.76 18.31
CA VAL A 90 -43.45 26.10 19.43
C VAL A 90 -42.56 24.99 20.01
N GLU A 91 -42.50 24.90 21.35
CA GLU A 91 -41.74 23.90 22.10
C GLU A 91 -42.45 22.54 22.18
N ARG A 92 -41.72 21.46 22.51
CA ARG A 92 -42.32 20.36 23.28
C ARG A 92 -41.31 19.53 24.12
N GLU A 93 -41.45 19.71 25.42
CA GLU A 93 -41.33 18.76 26.54
C GLU A 93 -40.31 17.60 26.50
N ARG A 94 -39.42 17.61 27.50
CA ARG A 94 -38.83 16.39 28.08
C ARG A 94 -39.91 15.58 28.81
N ARG A 95 -39.82 14.24 28.78
CA ARG A 95 -40.40 13.36 29.81
C ARG A 95 -39.41 12.27 30.20
N ASN A 96 -39.11 12.20 31.49
CA ASN A 96 -38.62 10.97 32.12
C ASN A 96 -39.82 10.03 32.31
N ASN A 97 -39.58 8.72 32.40
CA ASN A 97 -40.37 7.82 33.23
C ASN A 97 -39.53 6.60 33.63
N THR A 98 -39.92 5.98 34.75
CA THR A 98 -39.19 4.97 35.52
C THR A 98 -40.12 3.85 35.97
N PHE A 99 -39.57 2.68 36.31
CA PHE A 99 -40.26 1.48 36.84
C PHE A 99 -41.17 0.77 35.79
N ASP A 100 -41.26 -0.56 35.72
CA ASP A 100 -41.57 -1.53 36.80
C ASP A 100 -40.83 -2.89 36.71
N ASP A 101 -41.13 -3.74 37.71
CA ASP A 101 -40.45 -4.98 38.11
C ASP A 101 -41.05 -6.31 37.58
N GLU A 102 -40.32 -7.41 37.85
CA GLU A 102 -40.72 -8.83 37.90
C GLU A 102 -41.29 -9.59 36.67
N VAL A 103 -40.76 -10.80 36.42
CA VAL A 103 -41.41 -12.09 36.80
C VAL A 103 -40.46 -13.27 36.53
N TYR A 104 -40.45 -14.23 37.45
CA TYR A 104 -39.57 -15.41 37.46
C TYR A 104 -40.32 -16.66 36.95
N VAL A 105 -39.83 -17.36 35.92
CA VAL A 105 -40.38 -18.68 35.49
C VAL A 105 -39.26 -19.70 35.31
N ARG A 106 -39.49 -20.94 35.78
CA ARG A 106 -38.49 -22.01 35.91
C ARG A 106 -38.55 -23.05 34.77
N SER A 107 -37.37 -23.50 34.35
CA SER A 107 -37.05 -24.89 33.94
C SER A 107 -37.57 -25.40 32.57
N PRO A 108 -36.99 -26.48 31.99
CA PRO A 108 -35.99 -27.41 32.57
C PRO A 108 -34.63 -27.54 31.85
N ASN A 109 -33.70 -28.18 32.56
CA ASN A 109 -32.34 -28.49 32.12
C ASN A 109 -32.28 -29.64 31.10
N ILE A 110 -31.38 -29.54 30.13
CA ILE A 110 -30.61 -30.69 29.61
C ILE A 110 -29.15 -30.35 29.85
N GLY A 111 -28.49 -31.11 30.72
CA GLY A 111 -27.17 -30.78 31.24
C GLY A 111 -26.03 -31.49 30.50
N TYR A 112 -24.97 -30.74 30.20
CA TYR A 112 -23.62 -31.29 30.05
C TYR A 112 -22.69 -30.56 31.01
N ARG A 113 -21.91 -31.32 31.77
CA ARG A 113 -21.08 -30.81 32.88
C ARG A 113 -19.93 -29.95 32.34
N LEU A 114 -19.80 -28.74 32.87
CA LEU A 114 -18.58 -27.93 32.72
C LEU A 114 -17.46 -28.54 33.56
N GLY A 115 -16.45 -29.09 32.90
CA GLY A 115 -15.11 -29.22 33.48
C GLY A 115 -14.40 -27.87 33.35
N ALA A 116 -14.15 -27.18 34.45
CA ALA A 116 -13.47 -25.88 34.45
C ALA A 116 -11.97 -26.02 34.15
N GLY A 117 -11.62 -26.18 32.88
CA GLY A 117 -10.26 -26.04 32.38
C GLY A 117 -9.94 -24.56 32.15
N SER A 118 -9.18 -23.96 33.06
CA SER A 118 -8.62 -22.61 32.84
C SER A 118 -7.75 -22.61 31.58
N PRO A 119 -7.85 -21.62 30.67
CA PRO A 119 -6.99 -21.57 29.51
C PRO A 119 -5.55 -21.37 29.98
N THR A 120 -4.70 -22.37 29.78
CA THR A 120 -3.28 -22.31 30.11
C THR A 120 -2.58 -21.31 29.20
N THR A 121 -2.55 -20.05 29.63
CA THR A 121 -1.64 -19.03 29.12
C THR A 121 -0.22 -19.55 29.33
N VAL A 122 0.46 -19.91 28.24
CA VAL A 122 1.88 -20.24 28.28
C VAL A 122 2.61 -18.96 28.63
N ASN A 123 2.95 -18.79 29.91
CA ASN A 123 3.56 -17.56 30.40
C ASN A 123 4.99 -17.48 29.85
N ALA A 124 5.18 -16.68 28.80
CA ALA A 124 6.50 -16.31 28.33
C ALA A 124 7.30 -15.69 29.50
N PRO A 125 8.62 -15.98 29.62
CA PRO A 125 9.48 -15.41 30.65
C PRO A 125 9.35 -13.88 30.71
N SER A 126 9.48 -13.31 31.91
CA SER A 126 9.34 -11.85 32.12
C SER A 126 10.26 -11.03 31.21
N THR A 127 11.46 -11.54 30.89
CA THR A 127 12.43 -10.95 29.96
C THR A 127 11.89 -10.83 28.53
N VAL A 128 11.16 -11.83 28.02
CA VAL A 128 10.61 -11.83 26.65
C VAL A 128 9.53 -10.75 26.48
N LYS A 129 8.92 -10.26 27.57
CA LYS A 129 7.91 -9.20 27.54
C LYS A 129 8.49 -7.79 27.34
N THR A 130 9.81 -7.63 27.45
CA THR A 130 10.52 -6.32 27.33
C THR A 130 11.51 -6.24 26.18
N LEU A 131 11.80 -7.35 25.47
CA LEU A 131 12.59 -7.32 24.23
C LEU A 131 11.82 -6.56 23.13
N GLY A 132 12.50 -6.04 22.12
CA GLY A 132 11.84 -5.37 20.98
C GLY A 132 11.28 -3.97 21.28
N LEU A 133 11.39 -3.48 22.51
CA LEU A 133 10.94 -2.14 22.93
C LEU A 133 12.04 -1.08 22.72
N ASN A 134 12.72 -1.15 21.57
CA ASN A 134 13.91 -0.35 21.29
C ASN A 134 13.72 0.68 20.18
N GLY A 135 14.40 1.81 20.33
CA GLY A 135 14.34 2.93 19.39
C GLY A 135 15.29 2.76 18.20
N LEU A 136 15.03 3.49 17.12
CA LEU A 136 15.91 3.60 15.95
C LEU A 136 16.47 5.01 15.83
N LYS A 137 17.79 5.12 15.66
CA LYS A 137 18.44 6.42 15.47
C LYS A 137 17.94 7.08 14.17
N ASN A 138 17.48 8.33 14.25
CA ASN A 138 17.29 9.13 13.04
C ASN A 138 18.66 9.54 12.49
N ILE A 139 18.93 9.19 11.22
CA ILE A 139 20.21 9.44 10.54
C ILE A 139 20.04 10.39 9.35
N GLY A 140 19.20 11.41 9.57
CA GLY A 140 18.88 12.50 8.64
C GLY A 140 17.63 12.21 7.83
N ASN A 141 16.48 12.73 8.29
CA ASN A 141 15.15 12.57 7.68
C ASN A 141 14.70 11.10 7.50
N THR A 142 15.22 10.16 8.31
CA THR A 142 14.93 8.73 8.14
C THR A 142 13.75 8.20 8.95
N CYS A 143 12.89 9.07 9.48
CA CYS A 143 11.72 8.64 10.27
C CYS A 143 10.74 7.77 9.46
N PHE A 144 10.60 8.00 8.15
CA PHE A 144 9.81 7.12 7.26
C PHE A 144 10.30 5.67 7.33
N MET A 145 11.62 5.47 7.18
CA MET A 145 12.29 4.18 7.26
C MET A 145 12.16 3.59 8.66
N ASN A 146 12.39 4.39 9.70
CA ASN A 146 12.29 3.93 11.08
C ASN A 146 10.87 3.43 11.41
N SER A 147 9.82 4.15 11.00
CA SER A 147 8.42 3.71 11.22
C SER A 147 8.12 2.36 10.55
N VAL A 148 8.61 2.15 9.33
CA VAL A 148 8.41 0.89 8.58
C VAL A 148 9.20 -0.25 9.18
N ILE A 149 10.46 -0.04 9.57
CA ILE A 149 11.26 -1.06 10.25
C ILE A 149 10.59 -1.49 11.55
N GLN A 150 10.03 -0.55 12.33
CA GLN A 150 9.33 -0.91 13.59
C GLN A 150 8.03 -1.70 13.36
N CYS A 151 7.29 -1.40 12.29
CA CYS A 151 6.12 -2.19 11.90
C CYS A 151 6.54 -3.62 11.51
N LEU A 152 7.59 -3.76 10.67
CA LEU A 152 8.11 -5.06 10.23
C LEU A 152 8.79 -5.86 11.35
N SER A 153 9.43 -5.18 12.30
CA SER A 153 10.06 -5.76 13.50
C SER A 153 9.03 -6.42 14.42
N ASN A 154 7.82 -5.88 14.47
CA ASN A 154 6.70 -6.45 15.22
C ASN A 154 5.88 -7.47 14.40
N THR A 155 6.22 -7.73 13.13
CA THR A 155 5.61 -8.79 12.31
C THR A 155 6.14 -10.15 12.75
N LYS A 156 5.43 -10.85 13.65
CA LYS A 156 5.90 -12.09 14.30
C LYS A 156 6.51 -13.13 13.34
N LEU A 157 5.82 -13.46 12.25
CA LEU A 157 6.29 -14.43 11.25
C LEU A 157 7.61 -14.05 10.55
N LEU A 158 7.89 -12.75 10.42
CA LEU A 158 9.13 -12.22 9.84
C LEU A 158 10.22 -12.13 10.92
N LEU A 159 9.87 -11.71 12.13
CA LEU A 159 10.75 -11.66 13.30
C LEU A 159 11.36 -13.04 13.58
N GLU A 160 10.55 -14.09 13.68
CA GLU A 160 11.00 -15.46 13.96
C GLU A 160 11.95 -15.95 12.84
N TYR A 161 11.56 -15.77 11.57
CA TYR A 161 12.37 -16.13 10.39
C TYR A 161 13.76 -15.47 10.35
N LEU A 162 13.90 -14.25 10.86
CA LEU A 162 15.16 -13.50 10.90
C LEU A 162 15.98 -13.79 12.17
N ARG A 163 15.31 -13.92 13.33
CA ARG A 163 15.95 -14.15 14.62
C ARG A 163 16.52 -15.57 14.73
N GLU A 164 15.86 -16.55 14.13
CA GLU A 164 16.29 -17.96 14.09
C GLU A 164 17.30 -18.28 12.97
N ASP A 165 17.80 -17.27 12.25
CA ASP A 165 18.69 -17.43 11.08
C ASP A 165 18.14 -18.31 9.95
N ALA A 166 16.84 -18.63 9.96
CA ALA A 166 16.20 -19.50 8.97
C ALA A 166 16.40 -18.98 7.54
N TYR A 167 16.40 -17.65 7.36
CA TYR A 167 16.65 -16.95 6.10
C TYR A 167 18.01 -17.27 5.45
N MET A 168 19.04 -17.63 6.23
CA MET A 168 20.38 -17.91 5.71
C MET A 168 20.38 -19.05 4.68
N ARG A 169 19.45 -20.01 4.83
CA ARG A 169 19.29 -21.16 3.91
C ARG A 169 18.62 -20.78 2.59
N ASP A 170 17.79 -19.74 2.58
CA ASP A 170 17.05 -19.31 1.40
C ASP A 170 17.86 -18.36 0.48
N ILE A 171 18.97 -17.80 0.97
CA ILE A 171 19.73 -16.74 0.29
C ILE A 171 20.00 -17.05 -1.19
N ASN A 172 19.70 -16.10 -2.05
CA ASN A 172 19.86 -16.20 -3.49
C ASN A 172 21.18 -15.56 -3.97
N GLN A 173 22.25 -16.35 -3.99
CA GLN A 173 23.56 -15.89 -4.47
C GLN A 173 23.63 -15.81 -6.01
N THR A 174 22.77 -16.50 -6.76
CA THR A 174 22.83 -16.53 -8.23
C THR A 174 22.10 -15.34 -8.86
N ASN A 175 20.84 -15.13 -8.48
CA ASN A 175 19.88 -14.26 -9.17
C ASN A 175 19.68 -12.89 -8.48
N SER A 176 19.88 -12.80 -7.15
CA SER A 176 19.80 -11.50 -6.46
C SER A 176 20.89 -10.55 -6.93
N SER A 177 20.53 -9.28 -7.09
CA SER A 177 21.45 -8.15 -7.27
C SER A 177 22.27 -7.86 -6.00
N MET A 178 21.67 -8.07 -4.81
CA MET A 178 22.27 -7.78 -3.50
C MET A 178 22.96 -9.00 -2.86
N LYS A 179 22.80 -10.21 -3.41
CA LYS A 179 23.53 -11.43 -3.00
C LYS A 179 23.36 -11.83 -1.52
N GLY A 180 22.24 -11.47 -0.91
CA GLY A 180 21.96 -11.68 0.51
C GLY A 180 22.42 -10.52 1.41
N ALA A 181 23.02 -9.45 0.88
CA ALA A 181 23.54 -8.36 1.69
C ALA A 181 22.44 -7.50 2.33
N LEU A 182 21.28 -7.34 1.67
CA LEU A 182 20.18 -6.54 2.18
C LEU A 182 19.40 -7.31 3.26
N ILE A 183 19.08 -8.59 3.03
CA ILE A 183 18.42 -9.42 4.06
C ILE A 183 19.30 -9.59 5.30
N LYS A 184 20.62 -9.73 5.14
CA LYS A 184 21.56 -9.79 6.28
C LYS A 184 21.58 -8.48 7.08
N ALA A 185 21.76 -7.34 6.43
CA ALA A 185 21.76 -6.05 7.11
C ALA A 185 20.41 -5.73 7.78
N PHE A 186 19.29 -6.24 7.23
CA PHE A 186 17.98 -6.14 7.88
C PHE A 186 17.88 -7.07 9.09
N ALA A 187 18.29 -8.33 8.97
CA ALA A 187 18.32 -9.29 10.08
C ALA A 187 19.21 -8.82 11.24
N GLU A 188 20.36 -8.19 10.96
CA GLU A 188 21.23 -7.56 11.96
C GLU A 188 20.46 -6.50 12.77
N VAL A 189 19.75 -5.58 12.11
CA VAL A 189 18.92 -4.56 12.79
C VAL A 189 17.80 -5.19 13.61
N ILE A 190 17.11 -6.22 13.08
CA ILE A 190 16.05 -6.92 13.83
C ILE A 190 16.65 -7.64 15.06
N LYS A 191 17.80 -8.31 14.94
CA LYS A 191 18.46 -8.95 16.09
C LYS A 191 18.92 -7.93 17.13
N GLU A 192 19.46 -6.78 16.72
CA GLU A 192 19.82 -5.69 17.66
C GLU A 192 18.60 -5.11 18.39
N LEU A 193 17.45 -4.96 17.72
CA LEU A 193 16.20 -4.50 18.35
C LEU A 193 15.67 -5.51 19.40
N TRP A 194 15.96 -6.80 19.22
CA TRP A 194 15.41 -7.90 20.01
C TRP A 194 16.44 -8.66 20.87
N ALA A 195 17.64 -8.09 21.09
CA ALA A 195 18.70 -8.69 21.89
C ALA A 195 18.41 -8.62 23.40
N GLU A 196 18.89 -9.60 24.17
CA GLU A 196 18.51 -9.76 25.58
C GLU A 196 19.11 -8.71 26.53
N ASP A 197 20.20 -8.06 26.10
CA ASP A 197 20.92 -7.00 26.82
C ASP A 197 20.44 -5.58 26.50
N SER A 198 19.40 -5.46 25.65
CA SER A 198 19.18 -4.23 24.86
C SER A 198 18.12 -3.26 25.38
N CYS A 199 17.66 -3.33 26.62
CA CYS A 199 16.57 -2.46 27.12
C CYS A 199 16.89 -0.96 26.94
N ASP A 200 15.93 -0.19 26.42
CA ASP A 200 16.05 1.24 26.04
C ASP A 200 17.23 1.58 25.09
N ARG A 201 17.69 0.61 24.29
CA ARG A 201 18.74 0.81 23.30
C ARG A 201 18.21 1.60 22.09
N VAL A 202 19.08 2.47 21.56
CA VAL A 202 18.88 3.14 20.27
C VAL A 202 19.73 2.43 19.21
N VAL A 203 19.09 1.62 18.38
CA VAL A 203 19.74 0.84 17.31
C VAL A 203 20.03 1.74 16.09
N ASN A 204 21.17 1.49 15.42
CA ASN A 204 21.64 2.29 14.31
C ASN A 204 21.41 1.58 12.95
N THR A 205 20.73 2.25 12.04
CA THR A 205 20.33 1.70 10.73
C THR A 205 21.30 2.03 9.59
N VAL A 206 22.48 2.61 9.84
CA VAL A 206 23.43 3.01 8.77
C VAL A 206 23.82 1.85 7.84
N SER A 207 24.12 0.66 8.36
CA SER A 207 24.46 -0.51 7.52
C SER A 207 23.31 -0.86 6.56
N LEU A 208 22.10 -0.97 7.10
CA LEU A 208 20.87 -1.21 6.35
C LEU A 208 20.57 -0.10 5.32
N LYS A 209 20.66 1.18 5.72
CA LYS A 209 20.46 2.33 4.82
C LYS A 209 21.40 2.25 3.61
N ASN A 210 22.67 1.91 3.84
CA ASN A 210 23.65 1.76 2.76
C ASN A 210 23.27 0.62 1.79
N GLN A 211 22.77 -0.52 2.27
CA GLN A 211 22.30 -1.60 1.38
C GLN A 211 21.03 -1.20 0.62
N ILE A 212 20.07 -0.53 1.27
CA ILE A 212 18.85 -0.04 0.62
C ILE A 212 19.19 0.98 -0.48
N GLN A 213 20.15 1.88 -0.24
CA GLN A 213 20.59 2.87 -1.25
C GLN A 213 21.30 2.23 -2.45
N ARG A 214 21.95 1.07 -2.26
CA ARG A 214 22.53 0.27 -3.37
C ARG A 214 21.45 -0.45 -4.18
N PHE A 215 20.43 -0.99 -3.52
CA PHE A 215 19.30 -1.68 -4.16
C PHE A 215 18.37 -0.69 -4.89
N ALA A 216 18.01 0.41 -4.22
CA ALA A 216 17.07 1.41 -4.70
C ALA A 216 17.64 2.82 -4.51
N SER A 217 18.41 3.27 -5.51
CA SER A 217 19.14 4.55 -5.53
C SER A 217 18.29 5.80 -5.28
N ARG A 218 16.96 5.72 -5.47
CA ARG A 218 16.03 6.81 -5.13
C ARG A 218 16.04 7.23 -3.66
N PHE A 219 16.43 6.33 -2.75
CA PHE A 219 16.56 6.62 -1.32
C PHE A 219 17.95 7.18 -0.95
N MET A 220 18.78 7.51 -1.95
CA MET A 220 20.09 8.15 -1.74
C MET A 220 19.94 9.54 -1.10
N GLY A 221 20.91 9.90 -0.26
CA GLY A 221 20.94 11.19 0.44
C GLY A 221 20.09 11.22 1.73
N TYR A 222 19.42 12.35 1.93
CA TYR A 222 18.76 12.74 3.20
C TYR A 222 17.44 13.50 2.98
N ALA A 223 16.80 13.32 1.82
CA ALA A 223 15.45 13.85 1.58
C ALA A 223 14.40 13.05 2.38
N GLN A 224 13.27 13.69 2.71
CA GLN A 224 12.09 12.96 3.17
C GLN A 224 11.52 12.11 2.02
N GLN A 225 10.88 11.00 2.37
CA GLN A 225 10.41 9.98 1.43
C GLN A 225 9.06 9.41 1.88
N ASP A 226 8.36 8.75 0.97
CA ASP A 226 7.11 8.07 1.28
C ASP A 226 7.35 6.72 1.98
N ALA A 227 6.67 6.49 3.10
CA ALA A 227 6.81 5.26 3.88
C ALA A 227 6.22 4.02 3.19
N GLN A 228 5.13 4.14 2.43
CA GLN A 228 4.57 3.02 1.66
C GLN A 228 5.48 2.65 0.50
N GLU A 229 6.05 3.64 -0.19
CA GLU A 229 7.00 3.38 -1.26
C GLU A 229 8.26 2.71 -0.72
N PHE A 230 8.82 3.22 0.39
CA PHE A 230 9.94 2.58 1.08
C PHE A 230 9.64 1.14 1.50
N LEU A 231 8.48 0.87 2.10
CA LEU A 231 8.03 -0.47 2.47
C LEU A 231 8.04 -1.42 1.27
N ARG A 232 7.53 -0.99 0.11
CA ARG A 232 7.50 -1.81 -1.09
C ARG A 232 8.89 -2.17 -1.61
N TYR A 233 9.79 -1.20 -1.70
CA TYR A 233 11.18 -1.49 -2.12
C TYR A 233 11.93 -2.36 -1.11
N LEU A 234 11.69 -2.16 0.20
CA LEU A 234 12.28 -3.01 1.22
C LEU A 234 11.79 -4.45 1.06
N LEU A 235 10.47 -4.68 1.01
CA LEU A 235 9.91 -6.03 0.82
C LEU A 235 10.37 -6.68 -0.51
N GLU A 236 10.45 -5.94 -1.61
CA GLU A 236 10.93 -6.44 -2.90
C GLU A 236 12.42 -6.84 -2.83
N GLY A 237 13.26 -6.04 -2.19
CA GLY A 237 14.69 -6.33 -2.01
C GLY A 237 14.96 -7.48 -1.03
N LEU A 238 14.21 -7.55 0.07
CA LEU A 238 14.25 -8.69 1.00
C LEU A 238 13.78 -9.96 0.30
N HIS A 239 12.70 -9.90 -0.49
CA HIS A 239 12.24 -11.02 -1.30
C HIS A 239 13.30 -11.48 -2.30
N GLU A 240 13.89 -10.57 -3.08
CA GLU A 240 14.90 -10.90 -4.10
C GLU A 240 16.11 -11.63 -3.48
N ASP A 241 16.57 -11.17 -2.32
CA ASP A 241 17.68 -11.76 -1.57
C ASP A 241 17.42 -13.18 -1.05
N VAL A 242 16.16 -13.58 -0.82
CA VAL A 242 15.77 -14.93 -0.38
C VAL A 242 14.87 -15.67 -1.36
N ASN A 243 14.83 -15.24 -2.63
CA ASN A 243 14.04 -15.92 -3.65
C ASN A 243 14.61 -17.31 -3.92
N GLN A 244 13.77 -18.34 -3.85
CA GLN A 244 14.17 -19.73 -4.09
C GLN A 244 14.36 -20.01 -5.60
N VAL A 245 13.84 -19.15 -6.48
CA VAL A 245 14.07 -19.19 -7.93
C VAL A 245 15.49 -18.72 -8.26
N LYS A 246 16.41 -19.69 -8.35
CA LYS A 246 17.85 -19.44 -8.62
C LYS A 246 18.16 -19.12 -10.09
N GLU A 247 17.29 -19.49 -11.02
CA GLU A 247 17.34 -19.13 -12.45
C GLU A 247 15.96 -18.64 -12.91
N LYS A 248 15.87 -17.45 -13.52
CA LYS A 248 14.57 -16.93 -13.99
C LYS A 248 14.12 -17.71 -15.24
N PRO A 249 13.00 -18.45 -15.21
CA PRO A 249 12.55 -19.19 -16.37
C PRO A 249 12.04 -18.26 -17.48
N LYS A 250 11.89 -18.78 -18.69
CA LYS A 250 11.31 -18.03 -19.81
C LYS A 250 9.90 -17.54 -19.47
N SER A 251 9.62 -16.30 -19.85
CA SER A 251 8.32 -15.66 -19.72
C SER A 251 7.26 -16.38 -20.55
N ILE A 252 6.11 -16.66 -19.93
CA ILE A 252 4.95 -17.24 -20.61
C ILE A 252 4.10 -16.06 -21.10
N HIS A 253 4.01 -15.90 -22.42
CA HIS A 253 3.22 -14.84 -23.07
C HIS A 253 1.88 -15.34 -23.61
N VAL A 254 1.55 -16.61 -23.40
CA VAL A 254 0.26 -17.19 -23.79
C VAL A 254 -0.75 -16.88 -22.71
N ASP A 255 -1.90 -16.30 -23.08
CA ASP A 255 -3.00 -16.05 -22.15
C ASP A 255 -3.48 -17.35 -21.48
N ILE A 256 -4.07 -17.25 -20.30
CA ILE A 256 -4.73 -18.38 -19.65
C ILE A 256 -6.05 -18.65 -20.40
N ASP A 257 -6.39 -19.91 -20.69
CA ASP A 257 -7.57 -20.24 -21.49
C ASP A 257 -8.86 -19.68 -20.86
N ASP A 258 -9.57 -18.85 -21.62
CA ASP A 258 -10.87 -18.27 -21.29
C ASP A 258 -11.90 -19.32 -20.86
N LYS A 259 -11.78 -20.57 -21.31
CA LYS A 259 -12.69 -21.69 -20.97
C LYS A 259 -12.53 -22.22 -19.55
N LEU A 260 -11.38 -21.99 -18.91
CA LEU A 260 -11.17 -22.42 -17.52
C LEU A 260 -12.10 -21.66 -16.57
N ASN A 261 -12.51 -22.30 -15.49
CA ASN A 261 -13.21 -21.61 -14.41
C ASN A 261 -12.24 -20.68 -13.64
N ASP A 262 -12.80 -19.79 -12.81
CA ASP A 262 -12.02 -18.80 -12.07
C ASP A 262 -11.05 -19.41 -11.04
N ALA A 263 -11.39 -20.56 -10.45
CA ALA A 263 -10.51 -21.23 -9.48
C ALA A 263 -9.24 -21.78 -10.18
N ASP A 264 -9.40 -22.41 -11.35
CA ASP A 264 -8.30 -22.91 -12.17
C ASP A 264 -7.45 -21.77 -12.73
N LYS A 265 -8.09 -20.70 -13.25
CA LYS A 265 -7.39 -19.49 -13.72
C LYS A 265 -6.59 -18.82 -12.60
N SER A 266 -7.14 -18.72 -11.39
CA SER A 266 -6.44 -18.14 -10.25
C SER A 266 -5.22 -18.96 -9.84
N SER A 267 -5.36 -20.29 -9.89
CA SER A 267 -4.30 -21.24 -9.53
C SER A 267 -3.19 -21.27 -10.56
N GLU A 268 -3.52 -21.27 -11.85
CA GLU A 268 -2.54 -21.14 -12.93
C GLU A 268 -1.81 -19.79 -12.88
N SER A 269 -2.51 -18.67 -12.66
CA SER A 269 -1.84 -17.37 -12.48
C SER A 269 -0.89 -17.37 -11.27
N TRP A 270 -1.32 -17.96 -10.15
CA TRP A 270 -0.48 -18.07 -8.95
C TRP A 270 0.75 -18.97 -9.17
N ASN A 271 0.59 -20.09 -9.86
CA ASN A 271 1.70 -20.98 -10.25
C ASN A 271 2.69 -20.26 -11.19
N ARG A 272 2.19 -19.47 -12.15
CA ARG A 272 3.02 -18.63 -13.02
C ARG A 272 3.80 -17.57 -12.26
N TYR A 273 3.20 -16.98 -11.22
CA TYR A 273 3.87 -16.04 -10.32
C TYR A 273 4.97 -16.72 -9.50
N LEU A 274 4.67 -17.84 -8.82
CA LEU A 274 5.65 -18.58 -8.01
C LEU A 274 6.81 -19.18 -8.83
N ARG A 275 6.66 -19.40 -10.15
CA ARG A 275 7.78 -19.73 -11.04
C ARG A 275 8.85 -18.63 -11.14
N MET A 276 8.52 -17.39 -10.80
CA MET A 276 9.42 -16.24 -10.84
C MET A 276 9.79 -15.75 -9.43
N ASP A 277 8.78 -15.66 -8.56
CA ASP A 277 8.83 -14.96 -7.28
C ASP A 277 8.34 -15.93 -6.17
N ASN A 278 9.23 -16.73 -5.59
CA ASN A 278 8.92 -17.65 -4.48
C ASN A 278 9.89 -17.45 -3.31
N SER A 279 9.40 -16.96 -2.16
CA SER A 279 10.18 -16.89 -0.92
C SER A 279 9.29 -16.77 0.31
N ARG A 280 9.89 -16.91 1.50
CA ARG A 280 9.19 -16.68 2.77
C ARG A 280 8.57 -15.28 2.89
N ILE A 281 9.12 -14.28 2.20
CA ILE A 281 8.56 -12.92 2.18
C ILE A 281 7.26 -12.90 1.34
N VAL A 282 7.16 -13.72 0.29
CA VAL A 282 5.92 -13.91 -0.49
C VAL A 282 4.85 -14.62 0.35
N ASP A 283 5.21 -15.70 1.07
CA ASP A 283 4.30 -16.44 1.96
C ASP A 283 3.62 -15.57 3.04
N ILE A 284 4.30 -14.50 3.47
CA ILE A 284 3.86 -13.64 4.57
C ILE A 284 2.97 -12.50 4.02
N PHE A 285 3.43 -11.78 2.99
CA PHE A 285 2.85 -10.49 2.60
C PHE A 285 2.01 -10.52 1.31
N VAL A 286 2.14 -11.53 0.44
CA VAL A 286 1.53 -11.48 -0.90
C VAL A 286 0.18 -12.17 -0.94
N GLY A 287 -0.85 -11.41 -1.32
CA GLY A 287 -2.17 -11.92 -1.68
C GLY A 287 -2.38 -11.96 -3.19
N GLN A 288 -3.59 -12.34 -3.62
CA GLN A 288 -4.01 -12.32 -5.03
C GLN A 288 -5.35 -11.58 -5.15
N LEU A 289 -5.43 -10.61 -6.06
CA LEU A 289 -6.68 -9.95 -6.47
C LEU A 289 -7.25 -10.65 -7.69
N LYS A 290 -8.58 -10.72 -7.77
CA LYS A 290 -9.37 -11.00 -8.96
C LYS A 290 -9.85 -9.65 -9.52
N SER A 291 -9.49 -9.34 -10.76
CA SER A 291 -9.98 -8.18 -11.50
C SER A 291 -10.96 -8.65 -12.58
N THR A 292 -12.22 -8.21 -12.50
CA THR A 292 -13.26 -8.56 -13.48
C THR A 292 -13.51 -7.36 -14.38
N LEU A 293 -13.50 -7.56 -15.70
CA LEU A 293 -13.84 -6.55 -16.70
C LEU A 293 -14.98 -7.05 -17.59
N LYS A 294 -16.13 -6.38 -17.57
CA LYS A 294 -17.34 -6.78 -18.30
C LYS A 294 -17.71 -5.74 -19.35
N CYS A 295 -17.79 -6.16 -20.61
CA CYS A 295 -18.23 -5.32 -21.71
C CYS A 295 -19.74 -5.06 -21.64
N THR A 296 -20.16 -3.79 -21.54
CA THR A 296 -21.60 -3.44 -21.46
C THR A 296 -22.35 -3.60 -22.79
N PHE A 297 -21.63 -3.81 -23.89
CA PHE A 297 -22.22 -3.98 -25.23
C PHE A 297 -22.47 -5.45 -25.59
N CYS A 298 -21.47 -6.33 -25.42
CA CYS A 298 -21.58 -7.75 -25.79
C CYS A 298 -21.67 -8.71 -24.60
N GLY A 299 -21.68 -8.20 -23.36
CA GLY A 299 -21.76 -8.99 -22.14
C GLY A 299 -20.50 -9.80 -21.80
N HIS A 300 -19.48 -9.84 -22.66
CA HIS A 300 -18.26 -10.61 -22.41
C HIS A 300 -17.54 -10.12 -21.15
N CYS A 301 -17.35 -11.05 -20.20
CA CYS A 301 -16.53 -10.88 -19.01
C CYS A 301 -15.14 -11.48 -19.26
N SER A 302 -14.10 -10.72 -18.93
CA SER A 302 -12.71 -11.18 -18.82
C SER A 302 -12.29 -11.05 -17.36
N VAL A 303 -11.50 -12.01 -16.87
CA VAL A 303 -11.04 -12.06 -15.47
C VAL A 303 -9.53 -12.24 -15.46
N THR A 304 -8.82 -11.36 -14.76
CA THR A 304 -7.37 -11.49 -14.49
C THR A 304 -7.13 -11.69 -13.00
N PHE A 305 -5.99 -12.32 -12.68
CA PHE A 305 -5.59 -12.59 -11.31
C PHE A 305 -4.18 -12.09 -11.08
N ASP A 306 -4.02 -11.14 -10.17
CA ASP A 306 -2.81 -10.33 -10.02
C ASP A 306 -2.31 -10.37 -8.56
N PRO A 307 -1.01 -10.64 -8.32
CA PRO A 307 -0.45 -10.64 -6.96
C PRO A 307 -0.35 -9.22 -6.40
N PHE A 308 -0.65 -9.05 -5.10
CA PHE A 308 -0.54 -7.76 -4.41
C PHE A 308 0.27 -7.87 -3.12
N TRP A 309 1.09 -6.84 -2.85
CA TRP A 309 1.90 -6.68 -1.63
C TRP A 309 1.21 -5.80 -0.58
N ASP A 310 0.33 -4.90 -1.04
CA ASP A 310 -0.43 -3.97 -0.23
C ASP A 310 -1.74 -3.61 -0.94
N LEU A 311 -2.78 -3.28 -0.17
CA LEU A 311 -4.00 -2.67 -0.68
C LEU A 311 -3.93 -1.15 -0.49
N SER A 312 -3.56 -0.44 -1.55
CA SER A 312 -3.54 1.02 -1.60
C SER A 312 -4.95 1.60 -1.84
N LEU A 313 -5.72 1.78 -0.77
CA LEU A 313 -7.14 2.18 -0.78
C LEU A 313 -7.32 3.68 -1.03
N PRO A 314 -8.24 4.09 -1.94
CA PRO A 314 -8.67 5.48 -2.06
C PRO A 314 -9.50 5.91 -0.85
N ILE A 315 -9.43 7.20 -0.52
CA ILE A 315 -10.23 7.83 0.54
C ILE A 315 -11.42 8.54 -0.13
N PRO A 316 -12.66 8.03 -0.01
CA PRO A 316 -13.78 8.44 -0.86
C PRO A 316 -14.41 9.80 -0.48
N THR A 317 -14.18 10.29 0.73
CA THR A 317 -14.64 11.60 1.21
C THR A 317 -13.54 12.28 2.02
N ARG A 318 -13.50 13.61 1.96
CA ARG A 318 -12.57 14.44 2.76
C ARG A 318 -13.15 14.86 4.11
N THR A 319 -14.43 14.61 4.34
CA THR A 319 -15.20 15.10 5.50
C THR A 319 -16.13 14.02 6.06
N GLY A 320 -16.53 14.20 7.32
CA GLY A 320 -17.41 13.27 8.03
C GLY A 320 -16.67 12.13 8.74
N GLN A 321 -17.43 11.24 9.38
CA GLN A 321 -16.92 10.00 9.93
C GLN A 321 -16.75 8.99 8.78
N LEU A 322 -15.50 8.61 8.49
CA LEU A 322 -15.16 7.66 7.45
C LEU A 322 -14.62 6.39 8.09
N ARG A 323 -15.14 5.22 7.73
CA ARG A 323 -14.65 3.90 8.18
C ARG A 323 -13.81 3.21 7.13
N LEU A 324 -12.85 2.40 7.55
CA LEU A 324 -12.03 1.55 6.67
C LEU A 324 -12.88 0.65 5.76
N SER A 325 -14.03 0.16 6.26
CA SER A 325 -14.97 -0.63 5.47
C SER A 325 -15.51 0.11 4.24
N GLN A 326 -15.66 1.45 4.31
CA GLN A 326 -16.11 2.28 3.19
C GLN A 326 -14.98 2.50 2.17
N CYS A 327 -13.72 2.58 2.62
CA CYS A 327 -12.56 2.62 1.72
C CYS A 327 -12.38 1.28 0.98
N LEU A 328 -12.59 0.15 1.67
CA LEU A 328 -12.57 -1.20 1.09
C LEU A 328 -13.73 -1.43 0.11
N GLU A 329 -14.93 -1.00 0.47
CA GLU A 329 -16.12 -1.04 -0.40
C GLU A 329 -15.93 -0.16 -1.64
N TYR A 330 -15.38 1.05 -1.50
CA TYR A 330 -15.05 1.90 -2.65
C TYR A 330 -13.97 1.28 -3.55
N PHE A 331 -13.02 0.54 -2.99
CA PHE A 331 -11.98 -0.15 -3.75
C PHE A 331 -12.50 -1.38 -4.52
N THR A 332 -13.49 -2.09 -3.97
CA THR A 332 -14.02 -3.34 -4.55
C THR A 332 -15.27 -3.16 -5.41
N ARG A 333 -16.02 -2.06 -5.25
CA ARG A 333 -17.25 -1.77 -6.01
C ARG A 333 -17.02 -1.84 -7.52
N GLU A 334 -18.10 -2.12 -8.23
CA GLU A 334 -18.11 -1.98 -9.68
C GLU A 334 -17.99 -0.49 -10.09
N GLU A 335 -16.93 -0.17 -10.83
CA GLU A 335 -16.73 1.13 -11.49
C GLU A 335 -17.03 1.03 -13.00
N THR A 336 -17.40 2.16 -13.62
CA THR A 336 -17.74 2.22 -15.04
C THR A 336 -16.63 2.93 -15.80
N LEU A 337 -15.99 2.23 -16.75
CA LEU A 337 -15.00 2.78 -17.67
C LEU A 337 -15.70 3.25 -18.95
N ASP A 338 -15.79 4.57 -19.12
CA ASP A 338 -16.46 5.25 -20.24
C ASP A 338 -15.60 6.42 -20.76
N GLY A 339 -16.08 7.18 -21.74
CA GLY A 339 -15.35 8.31 -22.33
C GLY A 339 -13.96 7.90 -22.83
N ASP A 340 -12.94 8.60 -22.33
CA ASP A 340 -11.52 8.35 -22.66
C ASP A 340 -10.92 7.14 -21.93
N GLU A 341 -11.58 6.57 -20.92
CA GLU A 341 -11.11 5.41 -20.17
C GLU A 341 -11.60 4.07 -20.75
N LYS A 342 -12.41 4.09 -21.82
CA LYS A 342 -12.93 2.88 -22.50
C LYS A 342 -11.80 1.91 -22.89
N PRO A 343 -11.76 0.69 -22.33
CA PRO A 343 -10.82 -0.34 -22.78
C PRO A 343 -11.28 -0.96 -24.11
N THR A 344 -10.35 -1.61 -24.82
CA THR A 344 -10.67 -2.40 -26.01
C THR A 344 -11.22 -3.75 -25.59
N CYS A 345 -12.46 -4.07 -25.96
CA CYS A 345 -13.07 -5.36 -25.65
C CYS A 345 -12.45 -6.47 -26.51
N SER A 346 -11.95 -7.54 -25.88
CA SER A 346 -11.32 -8.70 -26.52
C SER A 346 -12.21 -9.40 -27.56
N LYS A 347 -13.54 -9.44 -27.37
CA LYS A 347 -14.52 -9.98 -28.33
C LYS A 347 -14.95 -8.98 -29.41
N CYS A 348 -15.30 -7.73 -29.06
CA CYS A 348 -15.71 -6.73 -30.05
C CYS A 348 -14.55 -6.18 -30.91
N LYS A 349 -13.29 -6.31 -30.46
CA LYS A 349 -12.10 -5.71 -31.06
C LYS A 349 -12.13 -4.17 -31.18
N GLU A 350 -13.03 -3.52 -30.43
CA GLU A 350 -13.23 -2.07 -30.41
C GLU A 350 -13.23 -1.55 -28.97
N ARG A 351 -12.96 -0.24 -28.81
CA ARG A 351 -13.13 0.46 -27.52
C ARG A 351 -14.61 0.46 -27.13
N ARG A 352 -14.92 -0.08 -25.96
CA ARG A 352 -16.30 -0.21 -25.45
C ARG A 352 -16.39 0.34 -24.02
N LYS A 353 -17.59 0.77 -23.65
CA LYS A 353 -17.94 1.01 -22.26
C LYS A 353 -17.91 -0.34 -21.54
N CYS A 354 -17.17 -0.42 -20.44
CA CYS A 354 -17.05 -1.62 -19.63
C CYS A 354 -17.31 -1.28 -18.17
N THR A 355 -17.73 -2.27 -17.39
CA THR A 355 -17.62 -2.20 -15.93
C THR A 355 -16.40 -2.97 -15.46
N LYS A 356 -15.80 -2.53 -14.35
CA LYS A 356 -14.63 -3.15 -13.73
C LYS A 356 -14.87 -3.30 -12.22
N SER A 357 -14.46 -4.41 -11.64
CA SER A 357 -14.53 -4.63 -10.19
C SER A 357 -13.35 -5.46 -9.68
N PHE A 358 -13.08 -5.37 -8.38
CA PHE A 358 -12.02 -6.13 -7.70
C PHE A 358 -12.59 -6.96 -6.56
N ALA A 359 -12.05 -8.17 -6.38
CA ALA A 359 -12.26 -9.02 -5.22
C ALA A 359 -10.95 -9.67 -4.78
N ILE A 360 -10.83 -10.09 -3.52
CA ILE A 360 -9.65 -10.77 -3.00
C ILE A 360 -9.80 -12.27 -3.26
N GLN A 361 -8.90 -12.83 -4.08
CA GLN A 361 -8.86 -14.25 -4.43
C GLN A 361 -7.98 -15.08 -3.48
N ARG A 362 -6.91 -14.47 -2.96
CA ARG A 362 -6.05 -15.08 -1.91
C ARG A 362 -5.68 -14.02 -0.88
N PHE A 363 -5.90 -14.35 0.38
CA PHE A 363 -5.59 -13.52 1.53
C PHE A 363 -4.14 -13.75 1.99
N PRO A 364 -3.32 -12.69 2.17
CA PRO A 364 -1.99 -12.83 2.76
C PRO A 364 -2.08 -13.07 4.28
N LYS A 365 -1.05 -13.64 4.88
CA LYS A 365 -0.98 -13.80 6.36
C LYS A 365 -0.88 -12.44 7.05
N ILE A 366 -0.14 -11.53 6.43
CA ILE A 366 -0.01 -10.12 6.83
C ILE A 366 -0.62 -9.25 5.74
N LEU A 367 -1.77 -8.66 6.02
CA LEU A 367 -2.44 -7.73 5.13
C LEU A 367 -1.94 -6.30 5.40
N VAL A 368 -1.20 -5.75 4.45
CA VAL A 368 -0.81 -4.34 4.45
C VAL A 368 -1.88 -3.52 3.76
N ILE A 369 -2.40 -2.49 4.44
CA ILE A 369 -3.37 -1.54 3.90
C ILE A 369 -2.76 -0.13 3.92
N HIS A 370 -2.62 0.48 2.76
CA HIS A 370 -2.19 1.87 2.62
C HIS A 370 -3.40 2.76 2.34
N LEU A 371 -3.55 3.83 3.13
CA LEU A 371 -4.56 4.85 2.90
C LEU A 371 -3.98 5.94 1.98
N LYS A 372 -4.46 6.05 0.74
CA LYS A 372 -4.00 7.04 -0.27
C LYS A 372 -4.30 8.48 0.15
N ARG A 373 -3.54 9.01 1.10
CA ARG A 373 -3.68 10.37 1.66
C ARG A 373 -3.07 11.45 0.78
N PHE A 374 -2.13 11.10 -0.10
CA PHE A 374 -1.52 12.03 -1.04
C PHE A 374 -2.09 11.80 -2.45
N SER A 375 -2.59 12.86 -3.08
CA SER A 375 -3.03 12.81 -4.48
C SER A 375 -2.26 13.83 -5.32
N PRO A 376 -1.47 13.39 -6.33
CA PRO A 376 -0.73 14.30 -7.19
C PRO A 376 -1.61 14.98 -8.26
N THR A 377 -2.85 14.51 -8.46
CA THR A 377 -3.76 15.00 -9.52
C THR A 377 -4.70 16.12 -9.05
N GLU A 378 -4.79 16.37 -7.75
CA GLU A 378 -5.69 17.39 -7.21
C GLU A 378 -5.07 18.79 -7.36
N ARG A 379 -5.85 19.74 -7.90
CA ARG A 379 -5.44 21.15 -8.07
C ARG A 379 -4.91 21.79 -6.79
N PHE A 380 -5.35 21.31 -5.64
CA PHE A 380 -4.78 21.60 -4.33
C PHE A 380 -3.99 20.36 -3.88
N ARG A 381 -2.66 20.40 -3.99
CA ARG A 381 -1.72 19.33 -3.62
C ARG A 381 -1.64 19.12 -2.10
N GLY A 382 -2.74 18.67 -1.50
CA GLY A 382 -2.90 18.50 -0.06
C GLY A 382 -2.84 17.04 0.38
N LYS A 383 -2.44 16.84 1.64
CA LYS A 383 -2.62 15.58 2.35
C LYS A 383 -4.05 15.49 2.90
N LEU A 384 -4.73 14.36 2.71
CA LEU A 384 -6.03 14.09 3.31
C LEU A 384 -5.87 13.75 4.79
N ASN A 385 -6.26 14.70 5.65
CA ASN A 385 -6.21 14.57 7.11
C ASN A 385 -7.54 14.07 7.73
N VAL A 386 -8.47 13.53 6.93
CA VAL A 386 -9.69 12.91 7.45
C VAL A 386 -9.33 11.69 8.31
N THR A 387 -9.98 11.55 9.47
CA THR A 387 -9.81 10.35 10.30
C THR A 387 -10.53 9.19 9.62
N VAL A 388 -9.80 8.09 9.41
CA VAL A 388 -10.37 6.82 8.96
C VAL A 388 -10.45 5.94 10.20
N ASP A 389 -11.67 5.61 10.62
CA ASP A 389 -11.96 4.69 11.71
C ASP A 389 -11.70 3.25 11.26
N PHE A 390 -10.82 2.53 11.96
CA PHE A 390 -10.42 1.16 11.63
C PHE A 390 -10.41 0.27 12.89
N PRO A 391 -10.90 -0.97 12.79
CA PRO A 391 -10.98 -1.86 13.94
C PRO A 391 -9.59 -2.39 14.33
N LEU A 392 -9.26 -2.38 15.62
CA LEU A 392 -8.02 -2.97 16.13
C LEU A 392 -8.05 -4.50 16.11
N GLU A 393 -9.23 -5.12 16.18
CA GLU A 393 -9.43 -6.57 16.25
C GLU A 393 -10.61 -6.99 15.37
N ALA A 394 -10.59 -8.24 14.87
CA ALA A 394 -11.63 -8.88 14.08
C ALA A 394 -12.12 -8.05 12.86
N LEU A 395 -11.20 -7.46 12.09
CA LEU A 395 -11.49 -6.91 10.76
C LEU A 395 -11.97 -8.03 9.84
N ASP A 396 -13.28 -8.11 9.61
CA ASP A 396 -13.89 -9.09 8.71
C ASP A 396 -13.75 -8.66 7.25
N MET A 397 -12.96 -9.41 6.49
CA MET A 397 -12.70 -9.17 5.07
C MET A 397 -13.61 -9.99 4.13
N SER A 398 -14.53 -10.80 4.68
CA SER A 398 -15.35 -11.76 3.88
C SER A 398 -16.16 -11.09 2.78
N LYS A 399 -16.65 -9.86 3.02
CA LYS A 399 -17.41 -9.07 2.03
C LYS A 399 -16.62 -8.66 0.79
N TYR A 400 -15.28 -8.73 0.88
CA TYR A 400 -14.35 -8.31 -0.16
C TYR A 400 -13.66 -9.50 -0.83
N ALA A 401 -14.00 -10.73 -0.41
CA ALA A 401 -13.48 -11.97 -0.96
C ALA A 401 -14.20 -12.34 -2.28
N ALA A 402 -13.55 -13.13 -3.14
CA ALA A 402 -14.23 -13.77 -4.27
C ALA A 402 -15.16 -14.91 -3.78
N GLU A 403 -16.22 -15.20 -4.56
CA GLU A 403 -17.34 -16.08 -4.15
C GLU A 403 -16.96 -17.46 -3.60
N SER A 404 -15.84 -18.03 -4.04
CA SER A 404 -15.35 -19.35 -3.62
C SER A 404 -14.23 -19.31 -2.57
N VAL A 405 -13.96 -18.14 -1.97
CA VAL A 405 -12.86 -17.92 -1.02
C VAL A 405 -13.40 -17.88 0.40
N SER A 406 -12.74 -18.59 1.30
CA SER A 406 -13.11 -18.61 2.72
C SER A 406 -12.98 -17.22 3.36
N SER A 407 -13.88 -16.94 4.30
CA SER A 407 -13.82 -15.77 5.18
C SER A 407 -12.45 -15.62 5.81
N SER A 408 -11.89 -14.41 5.78
CA SER A 408 -10.65 -14.07 6.48
C SER A 408 -10.90 -12.92 7.45
N ARG A 409 -10.42 -13.06 8.67
CA ARG A 409 -10.44 -12.03 9.71
C ARG A 409 -9.02 -11.65 10.09
N TYR A 410 -8.85 -10.41 10.53
CA TYR A 410 -7.54 -9.89 10.90
C TYR A 410 -7.57 -9.03 12.17
N ASN A 411 -6.45 -9.01 12.89
CA ASN A 411 -6.20 -8.06 13.98
C ASN A 411 -5.09 -7.08 13.58
N LEU A 412 -5.26 -5.81 13.93
CA LEU A 412 -4.26 -4.79 13.73
C LEU A 412 -3.11 -5.01 14.73
N TYR A 413 -1.87 -5.02 14.24
CA TYR A 413 -0.69 -5.08 15.11
C TYR A 413 0.31 -3.94 14.86
N ALA A 414 0.26 -3.25 13.73
CA ALA A 414 1.09 -2.05 13.55
C ALA A 414 0.43 -0.98 12.67
N VAL A 415 0.82 0.27 12.90
CA VAL A 415 0.43 1.45 12.12
C VAL A 415 1.67 2.33 11.91
N SER A 416 2.04 2.60 10.66
CA SER A 416 2.90 3.74 10.34
C SER A 416 2.02 4.99 10.26
N ASN A 417 2.27 5.94 11.16
CA ASN A 417 1.62 7.23 11.22
C ASN A 417 2.46 8.28 10.48
N HIS A 418 1.80 9.28 9.90
CA HIS A 418 2.43 10.45 9.34
C HIS A 418 1.78 11.72 9.85
N SER A 419 2.56 12.61 10.46
CA SER A 419 2.18 13.98 10.84
C SER A 419 2.70 14.99 9.80
N GLY A 420 2.10 16.19 9.72
CA GLY A 420 2.52 17.23 8.77
C GLY A 420 1.95 17.08 7.34
N THR A 421 2.72 17.53 6.34
CA THR A 421 2.28 17.85 4.96
C THR A 421 2.94 16.95 3.90
N THR A 422 2.54 17.08 2.63
CA THR A 422 3.13 16.35 1.49
C THR A 422 4.64 16.60 1.26
N TYR A 423 5.17 17.73 1.71
CA TYR A 423 6.57 18.14 1.45
C TYR A 423 7.46 18.13 2.70
N SER A 424 6.84 18.17 3.88
CA SER A 424 7.51 18.15 5.16
C SER A 424 6.55 17.57 6.20
N GLY A 425 6.98 16.49 6.84
CA GLY A 425 6.26 15.81 7.91
C GLY A 425 7.20 14.97 8.77
N HIS A 426 6.60 14.15 9.63
CA HIS A 426 7.33 13.21 10.49
C HIS A 426 6.56 11.90 10.61
N TYR A 427 7.27 10.79 10.61
CA TYR A 427 6.66 9.46 10.73
C TYR A 427 6.95 8.86 12.11
N THR A 428 5.95 8.21 12.69
CA THR A 428 6.08 7.38 13.90
C THR A 428 5.41 6.03 13.63
N ALA A 429 5.65 5.04 14.47
CA ALA A 429 4.92 3.77 14.42
C ALA A 429 4.20 3.50 15.75
N TYR A 430 2.97 3.00 15.67
CA TYR A 430 2.30 2.36 16.80
C TYR A 430 2.30 0.85 16.55
N CYS A 431 2.89 0.06 17.45
CA CYS A 431 2.92 -1.40 17.32
C CYS A 431 2.42 -2.09 18.60
N ARG A 432 1.59 -3.11 18.42
CA ARG A 432 1.23 -4.11 19.42
C ARG A 432 2.36 -5.13 19.50
N HIS A 433 3.05 -5.16 20.63
CA HIS A 433 4.19 -6.03 20.83
C HIS A 433 3.76 -7.53 20.75
N PRO A 434 4.39 -8.37 19.89
CA PRO A 434 3.86 -9.69 19.54
C PRO A 434 3.79 -10.71 20.68
N TYR A 435 4.49 -10.49 21.81
CA TYR A 435 4.50 -11.41 22.95
C TYR A 435 3.74 -10.90 24.19
N SER A 436 3.79 -9.59 24.47
CA SER A 436 3.04 -8.99 25.61
C SER A 436 1.64 -8.52 25.22
N LEU A 437 1.37 -8.35 23.91
CA LEU A 437 0.14 -7.81 23.34
C LEU A 437 -0.17 -6.37 23.77
N THR A 438 0.79 -5.66 24.36
CA THR A 438 0.68 -4.24 24.74
C THR A 438 1.11 -3.32 23.59
N TRP A 439 0.47 -2.16 23.48
CA TRP A 439 0.75 -1.18 22.43
C TRP A 439 1.84 -0.20 22.86
N HIS A 440 2.76 0.10 21.93
CA HIS A 440 3.82 1.08 22.11
C HIS A 440 3.92 2.02 20.90
N GLU A 441 4.23 3.28 21.17
CA GLU A 441 4.72 4.25 20.19
C GLU A 441 6.23 4.11 20.03
N TYR A 442 6.68 4.10 18.79
CA TYR A 442 8.07 4.21 18.38
C TYR A 442 8.25 5.50 17.58
N ASN A 443 8.94 6.48 18.17
CA ASN A 443 9.19 7.80 17.63
C ASN A 443 10.71 8.01 17.53
N ASP A 444 11.27 7.54 16.41
CA ASP A 444 12.70 7.34 16.21
C ASP A 444 13.34 6.62 17.42
N SER A 445 14.18 7.32 18.19
CA SER A 445 14.94 6.78 19.30
C SER A 445 14.16 6.63 20.61
N ARG A 446 12.89 7.07 20.65
CA ARG A 446 12.03 6.98 21.84
C ARG A 446 10.97 5.90 21.66
N VAL A 447 10.78 5.09 22.69
CA VAL A 447 9.68 4.13 22.77
C VAL A 447 8.84 4.46 24.00
N ASN A 448 7.52 4.54 23.85
CA ASN A 448 6.58 4.86 24.92
C ASN A 448 5.42 3.86 24.91
N ALA A 449 4.89 3.47 26.06
CA ALA A 449 3.61 2.76 26.09
C ALA A 449 2.47 3.68 25.60
N VAL A 450 1.54 3.15 24.81
CA VAL A 450 0.40 3.91 24.27
C VAL A 450 -0.92 3.17 24.50
N SER A 451 -2.00 3.90 24.78
CA SER A 451 -3.33 3.31 24.94
C SER A 451 -3.87 2.83 23.59
N PRO A 452 -4.54 1.66 23.50
CA PRO A 452 -5.24 1.21 22.30
C PRO A 452 -6.21 2.26 21.74
N ARG A 453 -6.78 3.12 22.61
CA ARG A 453 -7.70 4.21 22.24
C ARG A 453 -7.04 5.31 21.41
N SER A 454 -5.71 5.45 21.47
CA SER A 454 -4.96 6.47 20.71
C SER A 454 -4.48 5.96 19.36
N VAL A 455 -4.62 4.65 19.06
CA VAL A 455 -4.08 4.03 17.84
C VAL A 455 -4.84 4.49 16.59
N VAL A 456 -6.15 4.71 16.70
CA VAL A 456 -6.98 5.25 15.62
C VAL A 456 -6.84 6.78 15.59
N SER A 457 -6.24 7.31 14.52
CA SER A 457 -6.00 8.75 14.37
C SER A 457 -6.10 9.20 12.90
N SER A 458 -6.13 10.52 12.68
CA SER A 458 -5.99 11.13 11.35
C SER A 458 -4.60 10.94 10.72
N GLU A 459 -3.60 10.52 11.50
CA GLU A 459 -2.21 10.38 11.06
C GLU A 459 -1.90 8.99 10.49
N ALA A 460 -2.69 7.98 10.87
CA ALA A 460 -2.54 6.60 10.39
C ALA A 460 -2.47 6.54 8.85
N TYR A 461 -1.38 6.01 8.31
CA TYR A 461 -1.06 6.05 6.88
C TYR A 461 -0.95 4.64 6.26
N VAL A 462 -0.18 3.75 6.90
CA VAL A 462 -0.09 2.34 6.53
C VAL A 462 -0.45 1.48 7.73
N LEU A 463 -1.45 0.61 7.57
CA LEU A 463 -1.96 -0.31 8.58
C LEU A 463 -1.43 -1.72 8.29
N PHE A 464 -1.02 -2.43 9.32
CA PHE A 464 -0.56 -3.81 9.24
C PHE A 464 -1.46 -4.72 10.08
N TYR A 465 -2.07 -5.68 9.39
CA TYR A 465 -3.05 -6.61 9.93
C TYR A 465 -2.52 -8.04 9.86
N GLU A 466 -2.61 -8.81 10.95
CA GLU A 466 -2.26 -10.24 11.00
C GLU A 466 -3.53 -11.09 10.99
N GLN A 467 -3.52 -12.17 10.20
CA GLN A 467 -4.67 -13.03 10.00
C GLN A 467 -5.00 -13.86 11.25
N ASP A 468 -6.28 -13.89 11.62
CA ASP A 468 -6.80 -14.74 12.69
C ASP A 468 -6.45 -16.22 12.45
N GLY A 469 -6.13 -16.93 13.53
CA GLY A 469 -5.90 -18.38 13.49
C GLY A 469 -4.53 -18.82 12.96
N GLN A 470 -3.61 -17.89 12.66
CA GLN A 470 -2.19 -18.21 12.45
C GLN A 470 -1.54 -18.69 13.76
N ARG A 471 -1.84 -19.94 14.15
CA ARG A 471 -0.98 -20.69 15.08
C ARG A 471 0.35 -20.88 14.35
N SER A 472 1.42 -20.32 14.93
CA SER A 472 2.79 -20.63 14.53
C SER A 472 3.00 -22.14 14.67
N HIS A 473 2.94 -22.85 13.55
CA HIS A 473 3.38 -24.24 13.44
C HIS A 473 4.92 -24.25 13.52
N LEU A 474 5.41 -24.28 14.76
CA LEU A 474 6.64 -24.98 15.13
C LEU A 474 6.28 -26.44 15.39
#